data_AF-W9ZBI4-F1
#
_entry.id   AF-W9ZBI4-F1
#
_cell.length_a   1.000
_cell.length_b   1.000
_cell.length_c   1.000
_cell.angle_alpha   90.00
_cell.angle_beta   90.00
_cell.angle_gamma   90.00
#
_symmetry.space_group_name_H-M   'P 1'
#
loop_
_entity.id
_entity.type
_entity.pdbx_description
1 polymer ?
#
loop_
_entity_poly.entity_id
_entity_poly.type
_entity_poly.pdbx_seq_one_letter_code
_entity_poly.pdbx_strand_id
1 'polypeptide(L)'
;MTGIMHAAGFFSSFVNPIGLKNAGWKYYIAFIVYTFLELVAVWYFFVETKGYTLEEIDTIFETPGLTWKQRRNLKAPSLVRETSSIEESGNAARKSDVAVSKVEL
;
A
#
# COMPACT_ATOMS: atom_id res chain seq x y z
N MET A 1 0.52 -10.39 27.21
CA MET A 1 0.12 -10.21 25.79
C MET A 1 -1.39 -10.24 25.57
N THR A 2 -2.16 -10.97 26.39
CA THR A 2 -3.64 -11.03 26.29
C THR A 2 -4.37 -9.75 26.73
N GLY A 3 -3.81 -8.94 27.64
CA GLY A 3 -4.51 -7.78 28.21
C GLY A 3 -4.95 -6.72 27.20
N ILE A 4 -4.17 -6.48 26.14
CA ILE A 4 -4.49 -5.46 25.11
C ILE A 4 -5.71 -5.87 24.29
N MET A 5 -5.81 -7.14 23.90
CA MET A 5 -6.97 -7.68 23.17
C MET A 5 -8.26 -7.55 23.98
N HIS A 6 -8.19 -7.82 25.29
CA HIS A 6 -9.35 -7.71 26.17
C HIS A 6 -9.77 -6.25 26.39
N ALA A 7 -8.83 -5.31 26.45
CA ALA A 7 -9.13 -3.89 26.58
C ALA A 7 -9.81 -3.33 25.32
N ALA A 8 -9.34 -3.69 24.12
CA ALA A 8 -9.96 -3.28 22.86
C ALA A 8 -11.37 -3.86 22.69
N GLY A 9 -11.56 -5.13 23.05
CA GLY A 9 -12.88 -5.78 23.06
C GLY A 9 -13.84 -5.10 24.04
N PHE A 10 -13.37 -4.81 25.26
CA PHE A 10 -14.14 -4.07 26.26
C PHE A 10 -14.58 -2.69 25.75
N PHE A 11 -13.64 -1.89 25.21
CA PHE A 11 -13.98 -0.58 24.63
C PHE A 11 -15.06 -0.70 23.56
N SER A 12 -14.91 -1.65 22.63
CA SER A 12 -15.85 -1.87 21.53
C SER A 12 -17.23 -2.30 22.03
N SER A 13 -17.31 -3.14 23.06
CA SER A 13 -18.58 -3.64 23.60
C SER A 13 -19.34 -2.61 24.45
N PHE A 14 -18.63 -1.70 25.14
CA PHE A 14 -19.28 -0.71 26.01
C PHE A 14 -19.47 0.65 25.33
N VAL A 15 -18.49 1.13 24.56
CA VAL A 15 -18.53 2.48 23.98
C VAL A 15 -19.47 2.54 22.78
N ASN A 16 -19.50 1.51 21.93
CA ASN A 16 -20.39 1.49 20.76
C ASN A 16 -21.89 1.61 21.09
N PRO A 17 -22.46 0.83 22.02
CA PRO A 17 -23.88 0.98 22.35
C PRO A 17 -24.19 2.31 23.07
N ILE A 18 -23.27 2.84 23.88
CA ILE A 18 -23.44 4.14 24.54
C ILE A 18 -23.45 5.27 23.50
N GLY A 19 -22.51 5.24 22.55
CA GLY A 19 -22.43 6.18 21.45
C GLY A 19 -23.68 6.15 20.55
N LEU A 20 -24.14 4.95 20.18
CA LEU A 20 -25.38 4.77 19.42
C LEU A 20 -26.62 5.25 20.17
N LYS A 21 -26.70 5.03 21.48
CA LYS A 21 -27.86 5.47 22.29
C LYS A 21 -27.94 6.99 22.41
N ASN A 22 -26.81 7.68 22.58
CA ASN A 22 -26.80 9.14 22.77
C ASN A 22 -26.80 9.92 21.45
N ALA A 23 -26.05 9.48 20.44
CA ALA A 23 -25.87 10.19 19.18
C ALA A 23 -26.70 9.61 18.02
N GLY A 24 -27.29 8.42 18.20
CA GLY A 24 -28.11 7.76 17.18
C GLY A 24 -27.35 7.58 15.87
N TRP A 25 -27.95 8.04 14.78
CA TRP A 25 -27.37 7.97 13.44
C TRP A 25 -26.09 8.81 13.26
N LYS A 26 -25.89 9.86 14.08
CA LYS A 26 -24.70 10.71 13.99
C LYS A 26 -23.42 9.99 14.43
N TYR A 27 -23.54 8.92 15.21
CA TYR A 27 -22.41 8.11 15.62
C TYR A 27 -21.70 7.45 14.42
N TYR A 28 -22.43 7.12 13.36
CA TYR A 28 -21.84 6.60 12.13
C TYR A 28 -20.93 7.63 11.44
N ILE A 29 -21.27 8.93 11.50
CA ILE A 29 -20.42 10.00 10.95
C ILE A 29 -19.11 10.08 11.72
N ALA A 30 -19.14 9.94 13.05
CA ALA A 30 -17.93 9.92 13.86
C ALA A 30 -17.00 8.76 13.48
N PHE A 31 -17.56 7.58 13.20
CA PHE A 31 -16.80 6.44 12.68
C PHE A 31 -16.20 6.72 11.31
N ILE A 32 -16.94 7.32 10.39
CA ILE A 32 -16.42 7.69 9.06
C ILE A 32 -15.23 8.66 9.20
N VAL A 33 -15.35 9.67 10.06
CA VAL A 33 -14.24 10.61 10.32
C VAL A 33 -13.03 9.90 10.92
N TYR A 34 -13.24 9.02 11.91
CA TYR A 34 -12.18 8.23 12.53
C TYR A 34 -11.47 7.34 11.50
N THR A 35 -12.22 6.57 10.71
CA THR A 35 -11.66 5.73 9.64
C THR A 35 -10.95 6.56 8.57
N PHE A 36 -11.45 7.76 8.25
CA PHE A 36 -10.76 8.64 7.32
C PHE A 36 -9.42 9.14 7.87
N LEU A 37 -9.36 9.47 9.16
CA LEU A 37 -8.10 9.83 9.82
C LEU A 37 -7.11 8.64 9.81
N GLU A 38 -7.56 7.44 10.10
CA GLU A 38 -6.74 6.22 9.97
C GLU A 38 -6.26 6.02 8.53
N LEU A 39 -7.13 6.21 7.53
CA LEU A 39 -6.75 6.10 6.12
C LEU A 39 -5.67 7.12 5.74
N VAL A 40 -5.81 8.37 6.17
CA VAL A 40 -4.81 9.42 5.95
C VAL A 40 -3.51 9.06 6.65
N ALA A 41 -3.57 8.59 7.90
CA ALA A 41 -2.38 8.15 8.63
C ALA A 41 -1.67 7.00 7.91
N VAL A 42 -2.39 5.97 7.48
CA VAL A 42 -1.83 4.86 6.69
C VAL A 42 -1.21 5.38 5.39
N TRP A 43 -1.89 6.28 4.68
CA TRP A 43 -1.37 6.84 3.43
C TRP A 43 -0.07 7.65 3.58
N TYR A 44 0.11 8.32 4.72
CA TYR A 44 1.32 9.11 5.03
C TYR A 44 2.44 8.29 5.66
N PHE A 45 2.11 7.34 6.55
CA PHE A 45 3.07 6.65 7.43
C PHE A 45 3.32 5.19 7.06
N PHE A 46 2.63 4.61 6.08
CA PHE A 46 2.89 3.24 5.63
C PHE A 46 3.39 3.25 4.19
N VAL A 47 4.53 2.58 3.97
CA VAL A 47 5.04 2.27 2.62
C VAL A 47 4.35 0.99 2.12
N GLU A 48 4.20 0.86 0.81
CA GLU A 48 3.66 -0.35 0.20
C GLU A 48 4.64 -1.52 0.44
N THR A 49 4.22 -2.54 1.18
CA THR A 49 5.05 -3.70 1.52
C THR A 49 4.70 -4.94 0.68
N LYS A 50 3.69 -4.86 -0.19
CA LYS A 50 3.30 -6.00 -1.03
C LYS A 50 4.35 -6.28 -2.11
N GLY A 51 4.81 -7.52 -2.18
CA GLY A 51 5.75 -7.98 -3.21
C GLY A 51 7.22 -7.71 -2.90
N TYR A 52 7.53 -7.31 -1.66
CA TYR A 52 8.89 -7.17 -1.16
C TYR A 52 9.22 -8.31 -0.21
N THR A 53 10.46 -8.80 -0.29
CA THR A 53 11.04 -9.68 0.73
C THR A 53 11.38 -8.89 2.00
N LEU A 54 11.52 -9.58 3.15
CA LEU A 54 11.87 -8.91 4.42
C LEU A 54 13.22 -8.17 4.32
N GLU A 55 14.18 -8.73 3.59
CA GLU A 55 15.49 -8.11 3.36
C GLU A 55 15.35 -6.82 2.52
N GLU A 56 14.52 -6.83 1.48
CA GLU A 56 14.28 -5.64 0.65
C GLU A 56 13.55 -4.54 1.43
N ILE A 57 12.59 -4.89 2.29
CA ILE A 57 11.89 -3.92 3.14
C ILE A 57 12.88 -3.22 4.07
N ASP A 58 13.80 -3.96 4.68
CA ASP A 58 14.81 -3.41 5.58
C ASP A 58 15.72 -2.40 4.86
N THR A 59 16.19 -2.74 3.66
CA THR A 59 17.00 -1.82 2.84
C THR A 59 16.25 -0.52 2.47
N ILE A 60 14.93 -0.59 2.26
CA ILE A 60 14.10 0.60 1.98
C ILE A 60 13.99 1.49 3.22
N PHE A 61 14.00 0.94 4.43
CA PHE A 61 13.97 1.71 5.68
C PHE A 61 15.35 2.26 6.05
N GLU A 62 16.43 1.53 5.80
CA GLU A 62 17.80 1.94 6.14
C GLU A 62 18.37 3.02 5.21
N THR A 63 17.92 3.09 3.94
CA THR A 63 18.48 4.04 2.95
C THR A 63 18.39 5.50 3.44
N PRO A 64 19.50 6.17 3.79
CA PRO A 64 19.47 7.53 4.31
C PRO A 64 19.25 8.55 3.18
N GLY A 65 18.61 9.68 3.48
CA GLY A 65 18.42 10.79 2.53
C GLY A 65 17.21 10.69 1.59
N LEU A 66 16.43 9.62 1.66
CA LEU A 66 15.16 9.53 0.93
C LEU A 66 13.99 10.12 1.72
N THR A 67 13.24 11.00 1.04
CA THR A 67 11.97 11.54 1.53
C THR A 67 10.92 10.42 1.59
N TRP A 68 9.97 10.50 2.52
CA TRP A 68 8.85 9.56 2.66
C TRP A 68 8.10 9.28 1.33
N LYS A 69 7.92 10.32 0.49
CA LYS A 69 7.31 10.18 -0.84
C LYS A 69 8.12 9.30 -1.80
N GLN A 70 9.44 9.34 -1.71
CA GLN A 70 10.33 8.55 -2.56
C GLN A 70 10.36 7.09 -2.11
N ARG A 71 10.34 6.84 -0.79
CA ARG A 71 10.29 5.48 -0.22
C ARG A 71 9.06 4.72 -0.63
N ARG A 72 7.91 5.40 -0.68
CA ARG A 72 6.64 4.80 -1.12
C ARG A 72 6.65 4.33 -2.58
N ASN A 73 7.41 4.98 -3.45
CA ASN A 73 7.45 4.70 -4.90
C ASN A 73 8.69 3.90 -5.32
N LEU A 74 9.58 3.57 -4.38
CA LEU A 74 10.75 2.75 -4.64
C LEU A 74 10.28 1.34 -4.97
N LYS A 75 10.60 0.86 -6.17
CA LYS A 75 10.35 -0.53 -6.55
C LYS A 75 11.50 -1.42 -6.07
N ALA A 76 11.16 -2.65 -5.68
CA ALA A 76 12.15 -3.63 -5.27
C ALA A 76 13.13 -3.90 -6.43
N PRO A 77 14.42 -4.13 -6.16
CA PRO A 77 15.38 -4.53 -7.19
C PRO A 77 14.93 -5.76 -7.99
N SER A 78 14.28 -6.73 -7.33
CA SER A 78 13.71 -7.93 -7.94
C SER A 78 12.58 -7.62 -8.93
N LEU A 79 11.63 -6.76 -8.55
CA LEU A 79 10.52 -6.33 -9.40
C LEU A 79 10.99 -5.49 -10.59
N VAL A 80 12.02 -4.66 -10.41
CA VAL A 80 12.64 -3.90 -11.52
C VAL A 80 13.27 -4.86 -12.52
N ARG A 81 13.94 -5.92 -12.05
CA ARG A 81 14.52 -6.95 -12.93
C ARG A 81 13.45 -7.69 -13.73
N GLU A 82 12.36 -8.11 -13.09
CA GLU A 82 11.26 -8.80 -13.77
C GLU A 82 10.54 -7.91 -14.79
N THR A 83 10.24 -6.67 -14.43
CA THR A 83 9.63 -5.70 -15.36
C THR A 83 10.55 -5.34 -16.53
N SER A 84 11.87 -5.22 -16.30
CA SER A 84 12.83 -5.00 -17.38
C SER A 84 12.90 -6.17 -18.36
N SER A 85 12.82 -7.42 -17.87
CA SER A 85 12.77 -8.59 -18.75
C SER A 85 11.48 -8.69 -19.56
N ILE A 86 10.35 -8.25 -19.00
CA ILE A 86 9.06 -8.20 -19.71
C ILE A 86 9.07 -7.07 -20.76
N GLU A 87 9.63 -5.91 -20.44
CA GLU A 87 9.77 -4.79 -21.38
C GLU A 87 10.72 -5.12 -22.54
N GLU A 88 11.85 -5.80 -22.29
CA GLU A 88 12.75 -6.26 -23.35
C GLU A 88 12.06 -7.26 -24.28
N SER A 89 11.33 -8.24 -23.73
CA SER A 89 10.54 -9.21 -24.50
C SER A 89 9.47 -8.52 -25.36
N GLY A 90 8.73 -7.57 -24.77
CA GLY A 90 7.71 -6.79 -25.49
C GLY A 90 8.29 -5.87 -26.57
N ASN A 91 9.42 -5.22 -26.30
CA ASN A 91 10.10 -4.36 -27.26
C ASN A 91 10.72 -5.16 -28.41
N ALA A 92 11.25 -6.36 -28.13
CA ALA A 92 11.74 -7.28 -29.14
C ALA A 92 10.60 -7.75 -30.07
N ALA A 93 9.46 -8.15 -29.51
CA ALA A 93 8.26 -8.54 -30.27
C ALA A 93 7.71 -7.39 -31.12
N ARG A 94 7.64 -6.17 -30.56
CA ARG A 94 7.20 -4.98 -31.30
C ARG A 94 8.15 -4.65 -32.45
N LYS A 95 9.46 -4.84 -32.25
CA LYS A 95 10.47 -4.60 -33.29
C LYS A 95 10.36 -5.61 -34.43
N SER A 96 9.98 -6.87 -34.15
CA SER A 96 9.69 -7.85 -35.20
C SER A 96 8.43 -7.50 -35.98
N ASP A 97 7.35 -7.08 -35.33
CA ASP A 97 6.09 -6.73 -36.02
C ASP A 97 6.26 -5.52 -36.94
N VAL A 98 6.99 -4.49 -36.49
CA VAL A 98 7.32 -3.31 -37.30
C VAL A 98 8.25 -3.65 -38.45
N ALA A 99 9.19 -4.58 -38.24
CA ALA A 99 10.07 -5.04 -39.30
C ALA A 99 9.31 -5.83 -40.38
N VAL A 100 8.37 -6.70 -40.00
CA VAL A 100 7.54 -7.47 -40.93
C VAL A 100 6.67 -6.53 -41.78
N SER A 101 6.01 -5.55 -41.16
CA SER A 101 5.17 -4.58 -41.90
C SER A 101 5.96 -3.71 -42.89
N LYS A 102 7.26 -3.48 -42.67
CA LYS A 102 8.11 -2.70 -43.57
C LYS A 102 8.71 -3.52 -44.71
N VAL A 103 8.67 -4.85 -44.62
CA VAL A 103 9.13 -5.79 -45.66
C VAL A 103 8.01 -6.12 -46.65
N GLU A 104 6.75 -5.98 -46.25
CA GLU A 104 5.57 -6.22 -47.12
C GLU A 104 5.14 -5.01 -47.99
N LEU A 105 5.85 -3.87 -47.92
CA LEU A 105 5.63 -2.66 -48.75
C LEU A 105 6.77 -2.50 -49.78
#